data_AF-A0A7J6USR5-F1
#
_entry.id   AF-A0A7J6USR5-F1
#
_cell.length_a   1.000
_cell.length_b   1.000
_cell.length_c   1.000
_cell.angle_alpha   90.00
_cell.angle_beta   90.00
_cell.angle_gamma   90.00
#
_symmetry.space_group_name_H-M   'P 1'
#
loop_
_entity.id
_entity.type
_entity.pdbx_description
1 polymer ?
#
loop_
_entity_poly.entity_id
_entity_poly.type
_entity_poly.pdbx_seq_one_letter_code
_entity_poly.pdbx_strand_id
1 'polypeptide(L)'
;MRLMGKEAGVPIEPESQTQLLDVTMDMEGVLVAGVPGAGGFDAIFAVTLGEFNKKVTQMWTSRGVLAMLVREDPRGVCLESDDPRAKEITS
;
A
#
# COMPACT_ATOMS: atom_id res chain seq x y z
N MET A 1 0.57 -0.98 15.34
CA MET A 1 -0.70 -0.33 15.78
C MET A 1 -1.64 -1.31 16.48
N ARG A 2 -1.46 -2.61 16.26
CA ARG A 2 -2.21 -3.72 16.88
C ARG A 2 -2.52 -3.58 18.37
N LEU A 3 -1.51 -3.39 19.23
CA LEU A 3 -1.74 -3.32 20.69
C LEU A 3 -2.64 -2.14 21.05
N MET A 4 -2.41 -0.98 20.46
CA MET A 4 -3.26 0.20 20.66
C MET A 4 -4.71 -0.06 20.24
N GLY A 5 -4.93 -0.67 19.06
CA GLY A 5 -6.28 -1.02 18.62
C GLY A 5 -6.98 -2.01 19.55
N LYS A 6 -6.24 -3.01 20.04
CA LYS A 6 -6.73 -3.98 21.02
C LYS A 6 -7.16 -3.30 22.32
N GLU A 7 -6.31 -2.47 22.91
CA GLU A 7 -6.60 -1.80 24.18
C GLU A 7 -7.72 -0.75 24.05
N ALA A 8 -7.84 -0.13 22.87
CA ALA A 8 -8.89 0.85 22.58
C ALA A 8 -10.22 0.21 22.09
N GLY A 9 -10.27 -1.11 21.91
CA GLY A 9 -11.45 -1.80 21.40
C GLY A 9 -11.83 -1.41 19.97
N VAL A 10 -10.87 -0.93 19.17
CA VAL A 10 -11.08 -0.48 17.79
C VAL A 10 -10.16 -1.20 16.81
N PRO A 11 -10.65 -1.59 15.62
CA PRO A 11 -9.90 -2.41 14.67
C PRO A 11 -8.92 -1.55 13.82
N ILE A 12 -7.98 -0.84 14.46
CA ILE A 12 -6.97 0.00 13.79
C ILE A 12 -6.06 -0.87 12.90
N GLU A 13 -5.61 -2.01 13.43
CA GLU A 13 -4.83 -3.00 12.69
C GLU A 13 -5.51 -4.36 12.91
N PRO A 14 -6.54 -4.68 12.11
CA PRO A 14 -7.26 -5.94 12.25
C PRO A 14 -6.34 -7.15 12.07
N GLU A 15 -6.76 -8.30 12.60
CA GLU A 15 -5.95 -9.52 12.56
C GLU A 15 -5.63 -9.96 11.12
N SER A 16 -6.57 -9.84 10.19
CA SER A 16 -6.35 -10.14 8.77
C SER A 16 -5.25 -9.26 8.15
N GLN A 17 -5.22 -7.98 8.49
CA GLN A 17 -4.15 -7.07 8.05
C GLN A 17 -2.83 -7.40 8.73
N THR A 18 -2.85 -7.68 10.04
CA THR A 18 -1.64 -8.10 10.77
C THR A 18 -1.00 -9.31 10.10
N GLN A 19 -1.77 -10.37 9.81
CA GLN A 19 -1.25 -11.59 9.17
C GLN A 19 -0.70 -11.34 7.76
N LEU A 20 -1.31 -10.44 6.99
CA LEU A 20 -0.81 -10.05 5.68
C LEU A 20 0.49 -9.22 5.79
N LEU A 21 0.55 -8.31 6.75
CA LEU A 21 1.70 -7.45 7.02
C LEU A 21 2.89 -8.22 7.57
N ASP A 22 2.67 -9.18 8.49
CA ASP A 22 3.72 -10.05 9.03
C ASP A 22 4.43 -10.80 7.90
N VAL A 23 3.66 -11.46 7.02
CA VAL A 23 4.24 -12.17 5.88
C VAL A 23 4.89 -11.21 4.89
N THR A 24 4.34 -10.00 4.71
CA THR A 24 4.94 -8.98 3.84
C THR A 24 6.28 -8.49 4.40
N MET A 25 6.39 -8.25 5.70
CA MET A 25 7.62 -7.82 6.37
C MET A 25 8.74 -8.86 6.31
N ASP A 26 8.38 -10.15 6.28
CA ASP A 26 9.34 -11.24 6.13
C ASP A 26 9.88 -11.37 4.69
N MET A 27 9.33 -10.64 3.71
CA MET A 27 9.78 -10.71 2.33
C MET A 27 11.07 -9.92 2.11
N GLU A 28 11.98 -10.52 1.33
CA GLU A 28 13.22 -9.90 0.90
C GLU A 28 12.98 -8.52 0.25
N GLY A 29 13.73 -7.52 0.71
CA GLY A 29 13.68 -6.16 0.18
C GLY A 29 12.54 -5.30 0.69
N VAL A 30 11.67 -5.80 1.59
CA VAL A 30 10.67 -4.96 2.28
C VAL A 30 11.34 -4.24 3.45
N LEU A 31 11.26 -2.91 3.45
CA LEU A 31 11.82 -2.07 4.52
C LEU A 31 10.81 -1.81 5.63
N VAL A 32 9.55 -1.57 5.24
CA VAL A 32 8.45 -1.30 6.15
C VAL A 32 7.14 -1.68 5.46
N ALA A 33 6.19 -2.19 6.23
CA ALA A 33 4.81 -2.38 5.83
C ALA A 33 3.88 -1.97 6.97
N GLY A 34 2.66 -1.52 6.65
CA GLY A 34 1.71 -1.11 7.66
C GLY A 34 0.32 -0.81 7.11
N VAL A 35 -0.61 -0.54 8.04
CA VAL A 35 -1.92 0.01 7.72
C VAL A 35 -1.82 1.54 7.71
N PRO A 36 -2.18 2.24 6.61
CA PRO A 36 -2.08 3.69 6.52
C PRO A 36 -3.21 4.40 7.28
N GLY A 37 -2.99 5.67 7.62
CA GLY A 37 -4.03 6.56 8.16
C GLY A 37 -4.60 6.08 9.49
N ALA A 38 -5.93 6.11 9.62
CA ALA A 38 -6.65 5.74 10.84
C ALA A 38 -6.68 4.22 11.10
N GLY A 39 -6.31 3.40 10.11
CA GLY A 39 -6.39 1.96 10.22
C GLY A 39 -7.62 1.34 9.55
N GLY A 40 -7.88 0.06 9.84
CA GLY A 40 -9.02 -0.70 9.35
C GLY A 40 -8.67 -1.70 8.25
N PHE A 41 -9.62 -1.94 7.35
CA PHE A 41 -9.57 -3.05 6.39
C PHE A 41 -9.32 -2.61 4.94
N ASP A 42 -9.25 -1.30 4.68
CA ASP A 42 -9.29 -0.75 3.33
C ASP A 42 -7.97 -0.90 2.57
N ALA A 43 -6.85 -0.51 3.21
CA ALA A 43 -5.56 -0.46 2.55
C ALA A 43 -4.42 -0.93 3.46
N ILE A 44 -3.34 -1.36 2.82
CA ILE A 44 -2.02 -1.55 3.42
C ILE A 44 -0.97 -0.92 2.49
N PHE A 45 0.21 -0.62 3.02
CA PHE A 45 1.34 -0.18 2.23
C PHE A 45 2.58 -1.01 2.56
N ALA A 46 3.50 -1.08 1.60
CA ALA A 46 4.84 -1.59 1.80
C ALA A 46 5.84 -0.73 1.03
N VAL A 47 6.95 -0.38 1.66
CA VAL A 47 8.10 0.27 1.01
C VAL A 47 9.13 -0.80 0.73
N THR A 48 9.52 -0.93 -0.54
CA THR A 48 10.41 -1.99 -1.00
C THR A 48 11.61 -1.43 -1.74
N LEU A 49 12.72 -2.15 -1.71
CA LEU A 49 13.93 -1.82 -2.46
C LEU A 49 13.78 -2.28 -3.92
N GLY A 50 14.00 -1.35 -4.87
CA GLY A 50 14.20 -1.65 -6.29
C GLY A 50 13.18 -2.62 -6.91
N GLU A 51 13.67 -3.81 -7.27
CA GLU A 51 12.97 -4.84 -8.04
C GLU A 51 12.14 -5.83 -7.20
N PHE A 52 12.22 -5.75 -5.87
CA PHE A 52 11.51 -6.66 -4.97
C PHE A 52 9.99 -6.42 -4.93
N ASN A 53 9.51 -5.31 -5.50
CA ASN A 53 8.07 -5.02 -5.59
C ASN A 53 7.26 -6.13 -6.30
N LYS A 54 7.82 -6.81 -7.31
CA LYS A 54 7.09 -7.81 -8.10
C LYS A 54 6.66 -9.00 -7.24
N LYS A 55 7.55 -9.49 -6.37
CA LYS A 55 7.26 -10.60 -5.46
C LYS A 55 6.15 -10.21 -4.49
N VAL A 56 6.22 -9.01 -3.91
CA VAL A 56 5.20 -8.49 -2.99
C VAL A 56 3.85 -8.34 -3.70
N THR A 57 3.82 -7.76 -4.91
CA THR A 57 2.60 -7.64 -5.72
C THR A 57 1.96 -8.99 -6.01
N GLN A 58 2.76 -10.01 -6.38
CA GLN A 58 2.25 -11.36 -6.63
C GLN A 58 1.65 -11.98 -5.35
N MET A 59 2.35 -11.84 -4.22
CA MET A 59 1.88 -12.31 -2.92
C MET A 59 0.53 -11.67 -2.55
N TRP A 60 0.43 -10.33 -2.64
CA TRP A 60 -0.80 -9.61 -2.36
C TRP A 60 -1.94 -10.02 -3.29
N THR A 61 -1.66 -10.15 -4.59
CA THR A 61 -2.65 -10.60 -5.59
C THR A 61 -3.20 -11.98 -5.26
N SER A 62 -2.34 -12.92 -4.86
CA SER A 62 -2.76 -14.27 -4.44
C SER A 62 -3.67 -14.30 -3.20
N ARG A 63 -3.69 -13.20 -2.43
CA ARG A 63 -4.52 -13.00 -1.24
C ARG A 63 -5.68 -12.04 -1.48
N GLY A 64 -5.97 -11.72 -2.74
CA GLY A 64 -7.08 -10.85 -3.13
C GLY A 64 -6.84 -9.35 -2.87
N VAL A 65 -5.58 -8.95 -2.68
CA VAL A 65 -5.20 -7.54 -2.47
C VAL A 65 -4.61 -6.98 -3.77
N LEU A 66 -5.23 -5.92 -4.29
CA LEU A 66 -4.76 -5.22 -5.47
C LEU A 66 -3.58 -4.32 -5.10
N ALA A 67 -2.41 -4.59 -5.66
CA ALA A 67 -1.25 -3.71 -5.49
C ALA A 67 -1.34 -2.52 -6.46
N MET A 68 -1.30 -1.31 -5.93
CA MET A 68 -1.11 -0.08 -6.69
C MET A 68 0.33 0.38 -6.50
N LEU A 69 1.13 0.41 -7.57
CA LEU A 69 2.49 0.92 -7.48
C LEU A 69 2.44 2.45 -7.44
N VAL A 70 2.71 3.01 -6.27
CA VAL A 70 2.74 4.46 -6.05
C VAL A 70 4.19 4.92 -6.01
N ARG A 71 4.47 6.04 -6.67
CA ARG A 71 5.67 6.84 -6.45
C ARG A 71 5.26 8.09 -5.68
N GLU A 72 6.14 8.56 -4.82
CA GLU A 72 5.94 9.86 -4.16
C GLU A 72 5.79 10.94 -5.24
N ASP A 73 4.78 11.80 -5.09
CA ASP A 73 4.53 12.94 -5.97
C ASP A 73 4.41 14.20 -5.11
N PRO A 74 5.42 15.10 -5.13
CA PRO A 74 5.44 16.27 -4.28
C PRO A 74 4.55 17.41 -4.81
N ARG A 75 3.99 17.29 -6.01
CA ARG A 75 3.31 18.40 -6.71
C ARG A 75 1.95 18.74 -6.12
N GLY A 76 1.34 17.81 -5.37
CA GLY A 76 0.01 18.01 -4.79
C GLY A 76 -1.05 18.32 -5.87
N VAL A 77 -1.99 19.22 -5.54
CA VAL A 77 -3.04 19.65 -6.49
C VAL A 77 -2.46 20.67 -7.48
N CYS A 78 -2.59 20.38 -8.77
CA CYS A 78 -2.16 21.27 -9.86
C CYS A 78 -3.35 21.64 -10.76
N LEU A 79 -3.34 22.87 -11.29
CA LEU A 79 -4.23 23.25 -12.37
C LEU A 79 -3.60 22.83 -13.70
N GLU A 80 -4.35 22.07 -14.49
CA GLU A 80 -3.95 21.71 -15.84
C GLU A 80 -4.34 22.80 -16.83
N SER A 81 -3.46 23.13 -17.77
CA SER A 81 -3.73 24.14 -18.80
C SER A 81 -4.77 23.66 -19.82
N ASP A 82 -4.83 22.35 -20.05
CA ASP A 82 -5.63 21.68 -21.07
C ASP A 82 -5.96 20.25 -20.60
N ASP A 83 -6.89 19.55 -21.27
CA ASP A 83 -7.26 18.16 -20.93
C ASP A 83 -6.04 17.21 -21.06
N PRO A 84 -5.57 16.59 -19.97
CA PRO A 84 -4.39 15.72 -19.99
C PRO A 84 -4.65 14.43 -20.78
N ARG A 85 -5.91 14.01 -20.91
CA ARG A 85 -6.29 12.84 -21.71
C ARG A 85 -6.16 13.09 -23.21
N ALA A 86 -6.17 14.36 -23.63
CA ALA A 86 -5.94 14.74 -25.01
C ALA A 86 -4.46 14.72 -25.40
N LYS A 87 -3.54 14.62 -24.42
CA LYS A 87 -2.10 14.72 -24.65
C LYS A 87 -1.42 13.42 -25.07
N GLU A 88 -1.99 12.22 -24.87
CA GLU A 88 -1.49 10.97 -25.51
C GLU A 88 -2.32 9.71 -25.14
N ILE A 89 -2.99 9.12 -26.13
CA ILE A 89 -3.02 7.66 -26.34
C ILE A 89 -2.35 7.45 -27.70
N THR A 90 -1.03 7.59 -27.79
CA THR A 90 -0.28 7.01 -28.93
C THR A 90 0.49 5.79 -28.46
N SER A 91 0.45 4.81 -29.36
CA SER A 91 0.75 3.39 -29.20
C SER A 91 2.16 3.03 -28.76
#